data_AF-A0A3M5FR17-F1
#
_entry.id   AF-A0A3M5FR17-F1
#
_cell.length_a   1.000
_cell.length_b   1.000
_cell.length_c   1.000
_cell.angle_alpha   90.00
_cell.angle_beta   90.00
_cell.angle_gamma   90.00
#
_symmetry.space_group_name_H-M   'P 1'
#
loop_
_entity.id
_entity.type
_entity.pdbx_description
1 polymer ?
#
loop_
_entity_poly.entity_id
_entity_poly.type
_entity_poly.pdbx_seq_one_letter_code
_entity_poly.pdbx_strand_id
1 'polypeptide(L)'
;MSSTPAEPRPTHACWLLCLLIMTLPGCRDKPLREAVERPVLFTEIADQRSASYARFAGVIQPQYEVALGFRVAGRLATRHAEVGDRVRKGDLLATLEPGDQQHRLRAR
;
A
#
# COMPACT_ATOMS: atom_id res chain seq x y z
N MET A 1 60.98 -76.63 34.99
CA MET A 1 60.25 -77.91 35.06
C MET A 1 58.77 -77.59 35.15
N SER A 2 58.12 -77.58 33.99
CA SER A 2 57.18 -78.64 33.55
C SER A 2 55.83 -78.43 34.24
N SER A 3 54.81 -77.94 33.54
CA SER A 3 54.16 -78.77 32.53
C SER A 3 53.47 -77.98 31.42
N THR A 4 53.70 -78.52 30.23
CA THR A 4 53.07 -78.41 28.92
C THR A 4 51.55 -78.23 28.87
N PRO A 5 51.02 -77.68 27.76
CA PRO A 5 49.64 -77.21 27.60
C PRO A 5 48.68 -78.34 27.23
N ALA A 6 47.42 -78.23 27.66
CA ALA A 6 46.36 -79.15 27.29
C ALA A 6 45.78 -78.77 25.91
N GLU A 7 45.97 -79.61 24.91
CA GLU A 7 45.37 -79.48 23.57
C GLU A 7 43.84 -79.62 23.63
N PRO A 8 43.07 -78.64 23.12
CA PRO A 8 41.62 -78.77 23.02
C PRO A 8 41.24 -79.57 21.76
N ARG A 9 40.42 -80.61 21.93
CA ARG A 9 39.89 -81.44 20.84
C ARG A 9 39.08 -80.56 19.86
N PRO A 10 39.15 -80.79 18.53
CA PRO A 10 38.54 -79.92 17.50
C PRO A 10 37.00 -79.79 17.64
N THR A 11 36.35 -80.73 18.32
CA THR A 11 34.91 -80.68 18.63
C THR A 11 34.56 -79.61 19.67
N HIS A 12 35.40 -79.38 20.68
CA HIS A 12 35.14 -78.37 21.72
C HIS A 12 35.48 -76.96 21.25
N ALA A 13 36.50 -76.81 20.38
CA ALA A 13 36.83 -75.54 19.75
C ALA A 13 35.69 -75.05 18.82
N CYS A 14 35.08 -75.96 18.06
CA CYS A 14 33.92 -75.67 17.23
C CYS A 14 32.70 -75.25 18.06
N TRP A 15 32.46 -75.92 19.20
CA TRP A 15 31.32 -75.60 20.07
C TRP A 15 31.48 -74.26 20.79
N LEU A 16 32.69 -73.94 21.27
CA LEU A 16 33.00 -72.63 21.87
C LEU A 16 32.89 -71.48 20.87
N LEU A 17 33.32 -71.68 19.61
CA LEU A 17 33.20 -70.68 18.56
C LEU A 17 31.72 -70.42 18.19
N CYS A 18 30.91 -71.46 18.10
CA CYS A 18 29.46 -71.33 17.87
C CYS A 18 28.76 -70.59 19.01
N LEU A 19 29.12 -70.89 20.26
CA LEU A 19 28.57 -70.21 21.43
C LEU A 19 28.95 -68.71 21.43
N LEU A 20 30.20 -68.39 21.04
CA LEU A 20 30.66 -67.01 20.97
C LEU A 20 29.88 -66.20 19.91
N ILE A 21 29.67 -66.77 18.73
CA ILE A 21 28.90 -66.13 17.64
C ILE A 21 27.45 -65.87 18.05
N MET A 22 26.82 -66.78 18.82
CA MET A 22 25.45 -66.60 19.33
C MET A 22 25.30 -65.47 20.35
N THR A 23 26.40 -65.02 20.97
CA THR A 23 26.38 -63.95 21.98
C THR A 23 26.69 -62.56 21.44
N LEU A 24 26.98 -62.39 20.13
CA LEU A 24 27.06 -61.04 19.57
C LEU A 24 25.65 -60.48 19.43
N PRO A 25 25.25 -59.43 20.19
CA PRO A 25 24.07 -58.65 19.84
C PRO A 25 24.40 -57.96 18.51
N GLY A 26 23.92 -58.53 17.41
CA GLY A 26 24.10 -57.99 16.08
C GLY A 26 23.70 -56.51 16.02
N CYS A 27 24.61 -55.68 15.52
CA CYS A 27 24.39 -54.30 15.14
C CYS A 27 23.05 -54.17 14.44
N ARG A 28 22.11 -53.49 15.10
CA ARG A 28 20.81 -53.15 14.52
C ARG A 28 20.93 -51.70 14.04
N ASP A 29 20.79 -51.50 12.74
CA ASP A 29 20.77 -50.16 12.15
C ASP A 29 19.67 -49.34 12.85
N LYS A 30 20.07 -48.18 13.40
CA LYS A 30 19.12 -47.24 13.99
C LYS A 30 18.14 -46.81 12.88
N PRO A 31 16.82 -46.84 13.12
CA PRO A 31 15.88 -46.35 12.13
C PRO A 31 16.22 -44.89 11.84
N LEU A 32 16.45 -44.59 10.57
CA LEU A 32 16.67 -43.23 10.09
C LEU A 32 15.47 -42.41 10.53
N ARG A 33 15.70 -41.49 11.47
CA ARG A 33 14.65 -40.63 12.04
C ARG A 33 14.02 -39.88 10.87
N GLU A 34 12.76 -40.18 10.61
CA GLU A 34 11.99 -39.49 9.59
C GLU A 34 12.05 -37.98 9.89
N ALA A 35 12.51 -37.21 8.90
CA ALA A 35 12.68 -35.77 9.06
C ALA A 35 11.29 -35.16 9.24
N VAL A 36 10.90 -34.91 10.49
CA VAL A 36 9.68 -34.18 10.80
C VAL A 36 9.82 -32.80 10.18
N GLU A 37 9.07 -32.53 9.12
CA GLU A 37 8.99 -31.21 8.50
C GLU A 37 8.44 -30.24 9.54
N ARG A 38 9.28 -29.33 10.01
CA ARG A 38 8.91 -28.31 10.99
C ARG A 38 8.41 -27.10 10.21
N PRO A 39 7.09 -26.87 10.11
CA PRO A 39 6.59 -25.73 9.34
C PRO A 39 7.12 -24.45 9.97
N VAL A 40 7.70 -23.60 9.12
CA VAL A 40 8.15 -22.25 9.49
C VAL A 40 7.12 -21.25 9.01
N LEU A 41 6.80 -20.27 9.86
CA LEU A 41 5.96 -19.15 9.45
C LEU A 41 6.83 -18.19 8.63
N PHE A 42 6.50 -18.05 7.34
CA PHE A 42 7.10 -17.04 6.47
C PHE A 42 6.01 -16.10 5.96
N THR A 43 6.42 -14.90 5.59
CA THR A 43 5.57 -13.93 4.89
C THR A 43 6.36 -13.39 3.71
N GLU A 44 5.70 -13.29 2.56
CA GLU A 44 6.29 -12.69 1.38
C GLU A 44 6.23 -11.16 1.49
N ILE A 45 7.35 -10.50 1.22
CA ILE A 45 7.40 -9.04 1.23
C ILE A 45 6.82 -8.54 -0.08
N ALA A 46 5.54 -8.16 -0.06
CA ALA A 46 4.92 -7.41 -1.13
C ALA A 46 5.27 -5.92 -1.00
N ASP A 47 5.65 -5.29 -2.11
CA ASP A 47 5.83 -3.83 -2.19
C ASP A 47 4.47 -3.16 -1.96
N GLN A 48 4.25 -2.72 -0.72
CA GLN A 48 3.10 -1.92 -0.33
C GLN A 48 3.32 -0.51 -0.90
N ARG A 49 3.06 -0.32 -2.20
CA ARG A 49 2.97 1.01 -2.81
C ARG A 49 1.72 1.71 -2.26
N SER A 50 1.77 2.11 -1.01
CA SER A 50 0.84 3.09 -0.48
C SER A 50 1.12 4.37 -1.27
N ALA A 51 0.22 4.72 -2.19
CA ALA A 51 0.26 6.02 -2.83
C ALA A 51 0.04 7.07 -1.73
N SER A 52 1.15 7.54 -1.15
CA SER A 52 1.15 8.64 -0.19
C SER A 52 0.95 9.91 -1.00
N TYR A 53 -0.31 10.27 -1.22
CA TYR A 53 -0.63 11.56 -1.84
C TYR A 53 -0.32 12.65 -0.82
N ALA A 54 0.61 13.54 -1.19
CA ALA A 54 0.85 14.75 -0.43
C ALA A 54 -0.44 15.59 -0.41
N ARG A 55 -0.88 16.00 0.78
CA ARG A 55 -2.01 16.90 0.97
C ARG A 55 -1.48 18.32 1.03
N PHE A 56 -2.01 19.19 0.19
CA PHE A 56 -1.63 20.60 0.15
C PHE A 56 -2.84 21.44 0.56
N ALA A 57 -2.62 22.43 1.41
CA ALA A 57 -3.61 23.47 1.67
C ALA A 57 -3.54 24.51 0.55
N GLY A 58 -4.70 24.93 0.06
CA GLY A 58 -4.79 25.92 -1.00
C GLY A 58 -6.19 26.51 -1.06
N VAL A 59 -6.31 27.63 -1.78
CA VAL A 59 -7.58 28.28 -2.05
C VAL A 59 -7.93 28.10 -3.53
N ILE A 60 -9.21 27.81 -3.79
CA ILE A 60 -9.72 27.75 -5.16
C ILE A 60 -10.10 29.17 -5.57
N GLN A 61 -9.61 29.61 -6.73
CA GLN A 61 -9.92 30.92 -7.30
C GLN A 61 -10.40 30.76 -8.75
N PRO A 62 -11.28 31.67 -9.22
CA PRO A 62 -11.70 31.67 -10.61
C PRO A 62 -10.49 31.95 -11.52
N GLN A 63 -10.43 31.25 -12.66
CA GLN A 63 -9.39 31.51 -13.67
C GLN A 63 -9.50 32.93 -14.26
N TYR A 64 -10.73 33.43 -14.40
CA TYR A 64 -11.02 34.76 -14.91
C TYR A 64 -12.06 35.43 -14.02
N GLU A 65 -11.73 36.63 -13.56
CA GLU A 65 -12.63 37.50 -12.82
C GLU A 65 -12.79 38.82 -13.58
N VAL A 66 -14.04 39.27 -13.74
CA VAL A 66 -14.35 40.51 -14.46
C VAL A 66 -15.08 41.44 -13.51
N ALA A 67 -14.41 42.51 -13.11
CA ALA A 67 -15.03 43.60 -12.39
C ALA A 67 -15.89 44.43 -13.37
N LEU A 68 -17.21 44.38 -13.20
CA LEU A 68 -18.16 45.13 -14.01
C LEU A 68 -18.58 46.41 -13.29
N GLY A 69 -18.63 47.51 -14.02
CA GLY A 69 -19.02 48.81 -13.50
C GLY A 69 -19.50 49.73 -14.62
N PHE A 70 -20.18 50.80 -14.24
CA PHE A 70 -20.65 51.79 -15.19
C PHE A 70 -19.49 52.69 -15.65
N ARG A 71 -19.47 53.03 -16.94
CA ARG A 71 -18.45 53.90 -17.54
C ARG A 71 -18.68 55.39 -17.26
N VAL A 72 -19.88 55.74 -16.80
CA VAL A 72 -20.29 57.10 -16.49
C VAL A 72 -20.86 57.14 -15.08
N ALA A 73 -20.72 58.27 -14.40
CA ALA A 73 -21.40 58.52 -13.14
C ALA A 73 -22.90 58.70 -13.39
N GLY A 74 -23.71 58.17 -12.48
CA GLY A 74 -25.17 58.28 -12.50
C GLY A 74 -25.81 57.47 -11.38
N ARG A 75 -27.11 57.68 -11.15
CA ARG A 75 -27.89 56.91 -10.19
C ARG A 75 -28.31 55.57 -10.81
N LEU A 76 -28.26 54.49 -10.03
CA LEU A 76 -28.76 53.18 -10.43
C LEU A 76 -30.30 53.23 -10.54
N ALA A 77 -30.85 52.86 -11.69
CA ALA A 77 -32.31 52.79 -11.90
C ALA A 77 -32.84 51.38 -11.61
N THR A 78 -32.24 50.36 -12.24
CA THR A 78 -32.68 48.97 -12.11
C THR A 78 -31.50 48.01 -12.12
N ARG A 79 -31.68 46.87 -11.46
CA ARG A 79 -30.76 45.73 -11.44
C ARG A 79 -31.52 44.50 -11.92
N HIS A 80 -31.05 43.89 -13.01
CA HIS A 80 -31.70 42.77 -13.69
C HIS A 80 -31.08 41.42 -13.34
N ALA A 81 -29.87 41.40 -12.78
CA ALA A 81 -29.18 40.17 -12.39
C ALA A 81 -28.96 40.12 -10.87
N GLU A 82 -29.28 38.97 -10.25
CA GLU A 82 -29.10 38.70 -8.83
C GLU A 82 -27.80 37.95 -8.52
N VAL A 83 -27.48 37.85 -7.23
CA VAL A 83 -26.29 37.12 -6.79
C VAL A 83 -26.56 35.63 -6.97
N GLY A 84 -25.68 34.95 -7.69
CA GLY A 84 -25.82 33.52 -8.00
C GLY A 84 -26.38 33.24 -9.40
N ASP A 85 -26.85 34.26 -10.11
CA ASP A 85 -27.35 34.11 -11.48
C ASP A 85 -26.23 33.79 -12.46
N ARG A 86 -26.56 32.97 -13.46
CA ARG A 86 -25.68 32.72 -14.61
C ARG A 86 -26.00 33.72 -15.70
N VAL A 87 -25.02 34.52 -16.06
CA VAL A 87 -25.14 35.56 -17.09
C VAL A 87 -24.23 35.26 -18.27
N ARG A 88 -24.64 35.68 -19.46
CA ARG A 88 -23.89 35.54 -20.71
C ARG A 88 -23.38 36.90 -21.17
N LYS A 89 -22.39 36.86 -22.05
CA LYS A 89 -21.85 38.09 -22.66
C LYS A 89 -22.97 38.79 -23.45
N GLY A 90 -23.21 40.06 -23.11
CA GLY A 90 -24.22 40.89 -23.75
C GLY A 90 -25.52 41.03 -22.94
N ASP A 91 -25.68 40.26 -21.86
CA ASP A 91 -26.87 40.38 -21.01
C ASP A 91 -26.88 41.73 -20.29
N LEU A 92 -28.08 42.32 -20.20
CA LEU A 92 -28.30 43.56 -19.46
C LEU A 92 -28.31 43.24 -17.96
N LEU A 93 -27.29 43.68 -17.22
CA LEU A 93 -27.18 43.41 -15.79
C LEU A 93 -27.82 44.50 -14.92
N ALA A 94 -27.70 45.76 -15.35
CA ALA A 94 -28.22 46.91 -14.62
C ALA A 94 -28.29 48.13 -15.54
N THR A 95 -29.20 49.06 -15.21
CA THR A 95 -29.43 50.29 -15.98
C THR A 95 -29.29 51.51 -15.08
N LEU A 96 -28.66 52.58 -15.58
CA LEU A 96 -28.62 53.88 -14.91
C LEU A 96 -29.85 54.72 -15.25
N GLU A 97 -30.19 55.64 -14.37
CA GLU A 97 -31.23 56.64 -14.58
C GLU A 97 -30.82 57.59 -15.72
N PRO A 98 -31.67 57.80 -16.75
CA PRO A 98 -31.30 58.55 -17.95
C PRO A 98 -31.42 60.07 -17.80
N GLY A 99 -32.10 60.58 -16.77
CA GLY A 99 -32.33 62.00 -16.53
C GLY A 99 -31.05 62.81 -16.59
N ASP A 100 -30.01 62.41 -15.86
CA ASP A 100 -28.71 63.10 -15.86
C ASP A 100 -28.10 63.24 -17.28
N GLN A 101 -28.21 62.19 -18.10
CA GLN A 101 -27.69 62.19 -19.47
C GLN A 101 -28.55 63.06 -20.39
N GLN A 102 -29.87 62.99 -20.27
CA GLN A 102 -30.81 63.77 -21.07
C GLN A 102 -30.74 65.27 -20.76
N HIS A 103 -30.60 65.64 -19.48
CA HIS A 103 -30.40 67.04 -19.08
C HIS A 103 -29.15 67.63 -19.71
N ARG A 104 -28.05 66.86 -19.77
CA ARG A 104 -26.78 67.30 -20.38
C ARG A 104 -26.89 67.57 -21.88
N LEU A 105 -27.69 66.79 -22.59
CA LEU A 105 -27.92 66.97 -24.03
C LEU A 105 -28.81 68.18 -24.34
N ARG A 106 -29.76 68.49 -23.45
CA ARG A 106 -30.66 69.65 -23.61
C ARG A 106 -30.02 70.99 -23.23
N ALA A 107 -29.00 70.98 -22.38
CA ALA A 107 -28.28 72.18 -21.95
C ALA A 107 -27.19 72.63 -22.94
N ARG A 108 -27.05 71.94 -24.09
CA ARG A 108 -26.06 72.22 -25.12
C ARG A 108 -26.73 72.78 -26.36
#